data_AF-A0A101X0F3-F1
#
_entry.id   AF-A0A101X0F3-F1
#
_cell.length_a   1.000
_cell.length_b   1.000
_cell.length_c   1.000
_cell.angle_alpha   90.00
_cell.angle_beta   90.00
_cell.angle_gamma   90.00
#
_symmetry.space_group_name_H-M   'P 1'
#
loop_
_entity.id
_entity.type
_entity.pdbx_description
1 polymer ?
#
loop_
_entity_poly.entity_id
_entity_poly.type
_entity_poly.pdbx_seq_one_letter_code
_entity_poly.pdbx_strand_id
1 'polypeptide(L)'
;MGLDNVPSLFILKAMIAKELQRTGGINVMEFPNLITKVMQYTHAVNYPNNANNYMIYLLDIVAIDGDKITLSEDGIRYLRAFEILINDITKLP
;
A
#
# COMPACT_ATOMS: atom_id res chain seq x y z
N MET A 1 -4.70 23.61 12.00
CA MET A 1 -4.60 22.74 10.81
C MET A 1 -4.39 21.33 11.35
N GLY A 2 -5.49 20.56 11.40
CA GLY A 2 -5.54 19.28 12.10
C GLY A 2 -4.78 18.18 11.37
N LEU A 3 -4.08 17.36 12.15
CA LEU A 3 -3.35 16.15 11.74
C LEU A 3 -4.32 14.99 11.40
N ASP A 4 -5.50 15.27 10.85
CA ASP A 4 -6.62 14.31 10.77
C ASP A 4 -6.45 13.26 9.66
N ASN A 5 -5.24 13.12 9.12
CA ASN A 5 -5.08 12.73 7.73
C ASN A 5 -3.85 11.84 7.49
N VAL A 6 -2.95 11.69 8.46
CA VAL A 6 -1.72 10.88 8.37
C VAL A 6 -1.94 9.36 8.47
N PRO A 7 -2.98 8.82 9.15
CA PRO A 7 -3.25 7.37 9.14
C PRO A 7 -3.55 6.80 7.74
N SER A 8 -3.95 7.63 6.77
CA SER A 8 -4.40 7.17 5.44
C SER A 8 -3.27 6.60 4.57
N LEU A 9 -2.06 7.19 4.62
CA LEU A 9 -0.95 6.76 3.76
C LEU A 9 -0.36 5.43 4.23
N PHE A 10 -0.26 5.23 5.54
CA PHE A 10 0.21 3.98 6.11
C PHE A 10 -0.73 2.82 5.74
N ILE A 11 -2.05 3.03 5.90
CA ILE A 11 -3.07 2.04 5.54
C ILE A 11 -3.06 1.78 4.03
N LEU A 12 -2.96 2.83 3.22
CA LEU A 12 -2.82 2.73 1.76
C LEU A 12 -1.62 1.86 1.38
N LYS A 13 -0.42 2.17 1.90
CA LYS A 13 0.80 1.39 1.65
C LYS A 13 0.61 -0.07 2.04
N ALA A 14 0.07 -0.34 3.24
CA ALA A 14 -0.13 -1.70 3.73
C ALA A 14 -1.12 -2.49 2.86
N MET A 15 -2.23 -1.87 2.45
CA MET A 15 -3.23 -2.52 1.58
C MET A 15 -2.67 -2.81 0.19
N ILE A 16 -1.96 -1.85 -0.42
CA ILE A 16 -1.29 -2.06 -1.71
C ILE A 16 -0.25 -3.17 -1.61
N ALA A 17 0.60 -3.11 -0.58
CA ALA A 17 1.65 -4.11 -0.38
C ALA A 17 1.05 -5.52 -0.21
N LYS A 18 0.00 -5.65 0.59
CA LYS A 18 -0.69 -6.93 0.83
C LYS A 18 -1.34 -7.46 -0.44
N GLU A 19 -1.91 -6.59 -1.27
CA GLU A 19 -2.49 -7.01 -2.53
C GLU A 19 -1.43 -7.49 -3.53
N LEU A 20 -0.30 -6.77 -3.65
CA LEU A 20 0.83 -7.19 -4.47
C LEU A 20 1.43 -8.52 -3.98
N GLN A 21 1.53 -8.72 -2.65
CA GLN A 21 1.94 -10.00 -2.05
C GLN A 21 0.98 -11.13 -2.45
N ARG A 22 -0.33 -10.87 -2.38
CA ARG A 22 -1.39 -11.86 -2.66
C ARG A 22 -1.41 -12.28 -4.12
N THR A 23 -1.18 -11.36 -5.05
CA THR A 23 -1.23 -11.65 -6.49
C THR A 23 0.12 -12.09 -7.06
N GLY A 24 1.22 -11.93 -6.31
CA GLY A 24 2.58 -12.12 -6.84
C GLY A 24 3.00 -11.01 -7.81
N GLY A 25 2.32 -9.86 -7.75
CA GLY A 25 2.44 -8.75 -8.69
C GLY A 25 1.24 -8.59 -9.61
N ILE A 26 1.15 -7.43 -10.26
CA ILE A 26 0.10 -7.09 -11.23
C ILE A 26 0.69 -6.40 -12.45
N ASN A 27 -0.01 -6.38 -13.58
CA ASN A 27 0.47 -5.67 -14.75
C ASN A 27 0.56 -4.16 -14.48
N VAL A 28 1.59 -3.49 -15.01
CA VAL A 28 1.81 -2.04 -14.85
C VAL A 28 0.58 -1.22 -15.24
N MET A 29 -0.17 -1.63 -16.27
CA MET A 29 -1.39 -0.94 -16.72
C MET A 29 -2.55 -1.06 -15.72
N GLU A 30 -2.56 -2.09 -14.87
CA GLU A 30 -3.61 -2.31 -13.87
C GLU A 30 -3.32 -1.61 -12.54
N PHE A 31 -2.09 -1.15 -12.33
CA PHE A 31 -1.66 -0.54 -11.08
C PHE A 31 -2.41 0.74 -10.69
N PRO A 32 -2.74 1.68 -11.62
CA PRO A 32 -3.60 2.81 -11.29
C PRO A 32 -5.00 2.40 -10.81
N ASN A 33 -5.54 1.30 -11.36
CA ASN A 33 -6.83 0.77 -10.94
C ASN A 33 -6.76 0.17 -9.52
N LEU A 34 -5.66 -0.51 -9.19
CA LEU A 34 -5.41 -0.99 -7.82
C LEU A 34 -5.37 0.17 -6.82
N ILE A 35 -4.61 1.23 -7.12
CA ILE A 35 -4.53 2.42 -6.25
C ILE A 35 -5.91 3.03 -6.03
N THR A 36 -6.66 3.21 -7.11
CA THR A 36 -8.03 3.78 -7.06
C THR A 36 -8.95 2.95 -6.18
N LYS A 37 -8.92 1.61 -6.33
CA LYS A 37 -9.72 0.70 -5.49
C LYS A 37 -9.36 0.84 -4.01
N VAL A 38 -8.07 0.83 -3.68
CA VAL A 38 -7.64 0.95 -2.27
C VAL A 38 -8.02 2.30 -1.69
N MET A 39 -7.87 3.39 -2.45
CA MET A 39 -8.28 4.74 -2.00
C MET A 39 -9.78 4.83 -1.71
N GLN A 40 -10.62 4.16 -2.52
CA GLN A 40 -12.06 4.06 -2.26
C GLN A 40 -12.34 3.32 -0.94
N TYR A 41 -11.63 2.23 -0.67
CA TYR A 41 -11.79 1.46 0.57
C TYR A 41 -11.37 2.23 1.82
N THR A 42 -10.33 3.05 1.74
CA THR A 42 -9.81 3.78 2.92
C THR A 42 -10.59 5.05 3.24
N HIS A 43 -11.74 5.29 2.60
CA HIS A 43 -12.48 6.55 2.68
C HIS A 43 -11.60 7.79 2.43
N ALA A 44 -10.53 7.65 1.64
CA ALA A 44 -9.66 8.76 1.25
C ALA A 44 -10.35 9.70 0.22
N VAL A 45 -11.68 9.67 0.15
CA VAL A 45 -12.54 10.35 -0.81
C VAL A 45 -12.45 11.88 -0.67
N ASN A 46 -12.00 12.39 0.48
CA ASN A 46 -11.77 13.82 0.70
C ASN A 46 -10.35 14.29 0.35
N TYR A 47 -9.50 13.41 -0.15
CA TYR A 47 -8.16 13.78 -0.58
C TYR A 47 -8.17 14.17 -2.06
N PRO A 48 -7.51 15.28 -2.44
CA PRO A 48 -7.52 15.76 -3.82
C PRO A 48 -7.09 14.64 -4.78
N ASN A 49 -7.87 14.52 -5.86
CA ASN A 49 -7.90 13.51 -6.93
C ASN A 49 -6.58 13.18 -7.65
N ASN A 50 -5.42 13.54 -7.12
CA ASN A 50 -4.13 13.23 -7.72
C ASN A 50 -3.63 11.86 -7.27
N ALA A 51 -4.20 10.79 -7.83
CA ALA A 51 -3.63 9.43 -7.76
C ALA A 51 -2.12 9.42 -8.05
N ASN A 52 -1.68 10.29 -8.98
CA ASN A 52 -0.28 10.48 -9.34
C ASN A 52 0.62 10.97 -8.19
N ASN A 53 0.09 11.81 -7.29
CA ASN A 53 0.88 12.28 -6.13
C ASN A 53 1.08 11.15 -5.11
N TYR A 54 0.21 10.15 -5.08
CA TYR A 54 0.32 9.00 -4.18
C TYR A 54 1.34 7.97 -4.64
N MET A 55 1.59 7.87 -5.95
CA MET A 55 2.58 6.94 -6.50
C MET A 55 3.97 7.16 -5.91
N ILE A 56 4.35 8.42 -5.62
CA ILE A 56 5.65 8.74 -5.00
C ILE A 56 5.81 8.03 -3.65
N TYR A 57 4.73 7.94 -2.87
CA TYR A 57 4.74 7.24 -1.58
C TYR A 57 4.72 5.72 -1.71
N LEU A 58 4.58 5.16 -2.91
CA LEU A 58 4.62 3.72 -3.12
C LEU A 58 5.97 3.25 -3.68
N LEU A 59 6.83 4.17 -4.14
CA LEU A 59 8.12 3.86 -4.76
C LEU A 59 9.07 3.08 -3.86
N ASP A 60 8.93 3.21 -2.53
CA ASP A 60 9.72 2.46 -1.57
C ASP A 60 9.27 0.99 -1.46
N ILE A 61 7.99 0.69 -1.67
CA ILE A 61 7.43 -0.66 -1.49
C ILE A 61 7.22 -1.44 -2.79
N VAL A 62 7.39 -0.81 -3.95
CA VAL A 62 7.17 -1.44 -5.26
C VAL A 62 8.46 -1.63 -6.05
N ALA A 63 8.51 -2.70 -6.83
CA ALA A 63 9.51 -2.95 -7.85
C ALA A 63 8.83 -3.18 -9.20
N ILE A 64 9.55 -2.92 -10.30
CA ILE A 64 9.08 -3.22 -11.65
C ILE A 64 9.93 -4.37 -12.19
N ASP A 65 9.29 -5.47 -12.54
CA ASP A 65 9.89 -6.64 -13.17
C ASP A 65 9.19 -6.90 -14.52
N GLY A 66 9.82 -6.45 -15.60
CA GLY A 66 9.24 -6.47 -16.93
C GLY A 66 7.96 -5.63 -17.03
N ASP A 67 6.84 -6.27 -17.33
CA ASP A 67 5.51 -5.66 -17.42
C ASP A 67 4.71 -5.72 -16.11
N LYS A 68 5.34 -6.17 -15.02
CA LYS A 68 4.70 -6.35 -13.71
C LYS A 68 5.24 -5.38 -12.67
N ILE A 69 4.33 -4.92 -11.82
CA ILE A 69 4.64 -4.27 -10.56
C ILE A 69 4.53 -5.31 -9.45
N THR A 70 5.63 -5.50 -8.72
CA THR A 70 5.77 -6.43 -7.61
C THR A 70 6.17 -5.68 -6.34
N LEU A 71 6.33 -6.38 -5.23
CA LEU A 71 6.93 -5.81 -4.03
C LEU A 71 8.44 -5.65 -4.20
N SER A 72 8.96 -4.51 -3.76
CA SER A 72 10.40 -4.35 -3.52
C SER A 72 10.84 -5.18 -2.30
N GLU A 73 12.15 -5.33 -2.11
CA GLU A 73 12.68 -5.93 -0.88
C GLU A 73 12.21 -5.17 0.37
N ASP A 74 12.18 -3.85 0.30
CA ASP A 74 11.71 -3.00 1.40
C ASP A 74 10.20 -3.17 1.64
N GLY A 75 9.40 -3.34 0.57
CA GLY A 75 7.98 -3.68 0.66
C GLY A 75 7.75 -5.03 1.35
N ILE A 76 8.57 -6.04 1.05
CA ILE A 76 8.53 -7.35 1.72
C ILE A 76 8.89 -7.21 3.21
N ARG A 77 9.94 -6.45 3.54
CA ARG A 77 10.37 -6.21 4.93
C ARG A 77 9.29 -5.47 5.72
N TYR A 78 8.66 -4.46 5.11
CA TYR A 78 7.57 -3.70 5.69
C TYR A 78 6.39 -4.60 6.06
N LEU A 79 5.95 -5.48 5.14
CA LEU A 79 4.86 -6.42 5.42
C LEU A 79 5.21 -7.40 6.53
N ARG A 80 6.43 -7.94 6.55
CA ARG A 80 6.87 -8.84 7.63
C ARG A 80 6.84 -8.14 9.00
N ALA A 81 7.30 -6.89 9.07
CA ALA A 81 7.22 -6.12 10.30
C ALA A 81 5.77 -5.94 10.76
N PHE A 82 4.86 -5.66 9.83
CA PHE A 82 3.43 -5.54 10.11
C PHE A 82 2.81 -6.84 10.63
N GLU A 83 3.13 -7.97 10.00
CA GLU A 83 2.68 -9.30 10.42
C GLU A 83 3.17 -9.65 11.83
N ILE A 84 4.43 -9.36 12.16
CA ILE A 84 4.99 -9.58 13.50
C ILE A 84 4.23 -8.73 14.52
N LEU A 85 4.06 -7.44 14.26
CA LEU A 85 3.38 -6.52 15.18
C LEU A 85 1.92 -6.91 15.41
N ILE A 86 1.18 -7.28 14.37
CA ILE A 86 -0.21 -7.75 14.52
C ILE A 86 -0.27 -9.05 15.32
N ASN A 87 0.56 -10.03 14.96
CA ASN A 87 0.54 -11.33 15.62
C ASN A 87 1.02 -11.28 17.07
N ASP A 88 1.80 -10.26 17.44
CA ASP A 88 2.18 -10.05 18.83
C ASP A 88 1.10 -9.28 19.61
N ILE A 89 0.36 -8.35 18.97
CA ILE A 89 -0.82 -7.72 19.58
C ILE A 89 -1.92 -8.73 19.88
N THR A 90 -2.15 -9.72 19.01
CA THR A 90 -3.16 -10.78 19.23
C THR A 90 -2.75 -11.80 20.30
N LYS A 91 -1.50 -11.75 20.77
CA LYS A 91 -1.00 -12.55 21.90
C LYS A 91 -0.97 -11.78 23.22
N LEU A 92 -1.31 -10.49 23.23
CA LEU A 92 -1.47 -9.74 24.47
C LEU A 92 -2.74 -10.25 25.19
N PRO A 93 -2.66 -10.53 26.51
CA PRO A 93 -3.77 -11.07 27.29
C PRO A 93 -4.96 -10.11 27.41
#